data_AF-X1CMA6-F1
#
_entry.id   AF-X1CMA6-F1
#
_cell.length_a   1.000
_cell.length_b   1.000
_cell.length_c   1.000
_cell.angle_alpha   90.00
_cell.angle_beta   90.00
_cell.angle_gamma   90.00
#
_symmetry.space_group_name_H-M   'P 1'
#
loop_
_entity.id
_entity.type
_entity.pdbx_description
1 polymer ?
#
loop_
_entity_poly.entity_id
_entity_poly.type
_entity_poly.pdbx_seq_one_letter_code
_entity_poly.pdbx_strand_id
1 'polypeptide(L)'
;AIKKIDIKPINQPEIKVIQIEEDKPLIFEATVQVMPEVKLGTFDKISIQKEDIKVTASDLKNEITRIQENQAKLNVVENRKSKKNDFLVIDSEGYIEGKAIEGSKVEKQLVQLGKNTAPEFNDKLIGCSAGDEKEIKILVPKDVKDKKIAGKEITYKIKVIEIKEKELPELNKDFVKTVGDFKTLDDFKKDIKDKLEKQVEMVNKNNYEGKLLEKVTDICEVKVPKVL
;
A
#
# COMPACT_ATOMS: atom_id res chain seq x y z
N ALA A 1 35.58 -15.68 33.60
CA ALA A 1 35.05 -16.96 33.10
C ALA A 1 34.76 -16.88 31.59
N ILE A 2 33.82 -16.04 31.14
CA ILE A 2 33.39 -15.93 29.73
C ILE A 2 34.57 -15.68 28.76
N LYS A 3 35.46 -14.71 29.02
CA LYS A 3 36.68 -14.46 28.22
C LYS A 3 37.70 -15.62 28.18
N LYS A 4 37.66 -16.54 29.15
CA LYS A 4 38.56 -17.71 29.21
C LYS A 4 38.01 -18.92 28.43
N ILE A 5 36.71 -18.94 28.14
CA ILE A 5 36.01 -20.07 27.50
C ILE A 5 35.55 -19.67 26.07
N ASP A 6 35.90 -18.47 25.60
CA ASP A 6 35.57 -17.92 24.28
C ASP A 6 34.07 -17.97 23.92
N ILE A 7 33.21 -17.86 24.93
CA ILE A 7 31.76 -17.82 24.73
C ILE A 7 31.35 -16.37 24.44
N LYS A 8 30.59 -16.16 23.36
CA LYS A 8 29.96 -14.88 23.02
C LYS A 8 28.48 -14.91 23.42
N PRO A 9 28.12 -14.48 24.64
CA PRO A 9 26.73 -14.46 25.07
C PRO A 9 25.93 -13.39 24.30
N ILE A 10 24.69 -13.72 23.93
CA ILE A 10 23.79 -12.79 23.22
C ILE A 10 23.03 -11.90 24.20
N ASN A 11 22.81 -12.38 25.43
CA ASN A 11 22.06 -11.68 26.47
C ASN A 11 22.85 -11.57 27.78
N GLN A 12 22.33 -10.76 28.71
CA GLN A 12 22.86 -10.72 30.06
C GLN A 12 22.67 -12.09 30.75
N PRO A 13 23.66 -12.58 31.52
CA PRO A 13 23.55 -13.85 32.23
C PRO A 13 22.45 -13.81 33.29
N GLU A 14 21.64 -14.86 33.35
CA GLU A 14 20.79 -15.11 34.51
C GLU A 14 21.65 -15.72 35.63
N ILE A 15 21.78 -14.99 36.73
CA ILE A 15 22.61 -15.40 37.88
C ILE A 15 21.70 -15.97 38.96
N LYS A 16 21.93 -17.23 39.31
CA LYS A 16 21.29 -17.90 40.43
C LYS A 16 22.32 -18.17 41.52
N VAL A 17 22.20 -17.48 42.65
CA VAL A 17 23.07 -17.70 43.81
C VAL A 17 22.59 -18.97 44.53
N ILE A 18 23.47 -19.97 44.60
CA ILE A 18 23.18 -21.27 45.20
C ILE A 18 23.56 -21.25 46.68
N GLN A 19 24.66 -20.58 47.04
CA GLN A 19 25.14 -20.52 48.41
C GLN A 19 25.82 -19.18 48.70
N ILE A 20 25.35 -18.50 49.74
CA ILE A 20 25.93 -17.24 50.24
C ILE A 20 25.82 -17.23 51.77
N GLU A 21 26.75 -17.92 52.44
CA GLU A 21 26.87 -17.96 53.91
C GLU A 21 28.23 -17.39 54.32
N GLU A 22 28.29 -16.71 55.47
CA GLU A 22 29.57 -16.32 56.08
C GLU A 22 30.43 -17.56 56.35
N ASP A 23 31.75 -17.43 56.16
CA ASP A 23 32.76 -18.49 56.27
C ASP A 23 32.62 -19.68 55.29
N LYS A 24 31.79 -19.58 54.24
CA LYS A 24 31.71 -20.58 53.17
C LYS A 24 31.94 -19.96 51.78
N PRO A 25 32.43 -20.74 50.79
CA PRO A 25 32.62 -20.23 49.44
C PRO A 25 31.28 -19.84 48.78
N LEU A 26 31.27 -18.69 48.11
CA LEU A 26 30.15 -18.23 47.27
C LEU A 26 30.01 -19.16 46.06
N ILE A 27 28.86 -19.81 45.92
CA ILE A 27 28.52 -20.63 44.76
C ILE A 27 27.36 -19.97 44.03
N PHE A 28 27.55 -19.66 42.75
CA PHE A 28 26.51 -19.15 41.88
C PHE A 28 26.60 -19.82 40.50
N GLU A 29 25.44 -20.02 39.89
CA GLU A 29 25.31 -20.48 38.51
C GLU A 29 24.95 -19.28 37.63
N ALA A 30 25.64 -19.15 36.50
CA ALA A 30 25.35 -18.11 35.52
C ALA A 30 24.97 -18.77 34.19
N THR A 31 23.68 -18.70 33.84
CA THR A 31 23.17 -19.23 32.58
C THR A 31 23.22 -18.15 31.51
N VAL A 32 23.84 -18.44 30.37
CA VAL A 32 23.93 -17.54 29.22
C VAL A 32 23.45 -18.23 27.96
N GLN A 33 22.73 -17.52 27.11
CA GLN A 33 22.40 -18.00 25.78
C GLN A 33 23.48 -17.57 24.79
N VAL A 34 23.91 -18.50 23.96
CA VAL A 34 24.99 -18.31 22.99
C VAL A 34 24.43 -18.35 21.58
N MET A 35 25.13 -17.71 20.64
CA MET A 35 24.71 -17.71 19.24
C MET A 35 24.67 -19.14 18.71
N PRO A 36 23.53 -19.58 18.16
CA PRO A 36 23.41 -20.95 17.68
C PRO A 36 24.33 -21.16 16.48
N GLU A 37 24.92 -22.35 16.38
CA GLU A 37 25.58 -22.76 15.15
C GLU A 37 24.52 -23.03 14.07
N VAL A 38 24.66 -22.37 12.92
CA VAL A 38 23.80 -22.59 11.77
C VAL A 38 24.41 -23.70 10.93
N LYS A 39 23.68 -24.81 10.76
CA LYS A 39 24.09 -25.86 9.81
C LYS A 39 23.46 -25.56 8.46
N LEU A 40 24.27 -25.06 7.54
CA LEU A 40 23.87 -24.87 6.15
C LEU A 40 23.71 -26.25 5.50
N GLY A 41 22.55 -26.50 4.88
CA GLY A 41 22.33 -27.71 4.07
C GLY A 41 23.14 -27.68 2.77
N THR A 42 22.93 -28.68 1.90
CA THR A 42 23.61 -28.78 0.60
C THR A 42 22.95 -27.87 -0.44
N PHE A 43 23.71 -26.92 -1.00
CA PHE A 43 23.22 -25.98 -1.99
C PHE A 43 23.01 -26.59 -3.39
N ASP A 44 23.64 -27.71 -3.70
CA ASP A 44 23.61 -28.37 -5.02
C ASP A 44 22.21 -28.82 -5.48
N LYS A 45 21.23 -28.92 -4.56
CA LYS A 45 19.84 -29.30 -4.87
C LYS A 45 18.90 -28.10 -5.07
N ILE A 46 19.37 -26.87 -4.85
CA ILE A 46 18.56 -25.67 -4.99
C ILE A 46 18.51 -25.25 -6.46
N SER A 47 17.44 -25.65 -7.15
CA SER A 47 17.10 -25.12 -8.47
C SER A 47 15.95 -24.12 -8.35
N ILE A 48 16.13 -22.92 -8.89
CA ILE A 48 15.11 -21.87 -8.92
C ILE A 48 15.04 -21.34 -10.35
N GLN A 49 13.84 -21.32 -10.90
CA GLN A 49 13.61 -20.68 -12.18
C GLN A 49 13.50 -19.18 -11.98
N LYS A 50 14.31 -18.44 -12.75
CA LYS A 50 14.14 -16.99 -12.88
C LYS A 50 12.86 -16.76 -13.68
N GLU A 51 11.92 -16.03 -13.10
CA GLU A 51 10.74 -15.58 -13.85
C GLU A 51 11.17 -14.52 -14.86
N ASP A 52 10.83 -14.75 -16.12
CA ASP A 52 11.14 -13.85 -17.23
C ASP A 52 9.93 -12.94 -17.48
N ILE A 53 9.62 -12.10 -16.50
CA ILE A 53 8.60 -11.06 -16.67
C ILE A 53 9.19 -10.01 -17.62
N LYS A 54 8.48 -9.72 -18.71
CA LYS A 54 8.86 -8.70 -19.69
C LYS A 54 7.83 -7.59 -19.74
N VAL A 55 8.30 -6.38 -20.01
CA VAL A 55 7.43 -5.24 -20.30
C VAL A 55 6.72 -5.46 -21.63
N THR A 56 5.40 -5.48 -21.61
CA THR A 56 4.59 -5.57 -22.82
C THR A 56 4.27 -4.19 -23.39
N ALA A 57 3.83 -4.14 -24.65
CA ALA A 57 3.32 -2.90 -25.24
C ALA A 57 2.07 -2.38 -24.50
N SER A 58 1.30 -3.27 -23.87
CA SER A 58 0.15 -2.90 -23.05
C SER A 58 0.58 -2.17 -21.78
N ASP A 59 1.64 -2.63 -21.11
CA ASP A 59 2.17 -1.98 -19.91
C ASP A 59 2.66 -0.57 -20.21
N LEU A 60 3.39 -0.42 -21.32
CA LEU A 60 3.83 0.89 -21.79
C LEU A 60 2.64 1.82 -22.08
N LYS A 61 1.61 1.33 -22.77
CA LYS A 61 0.41 2.12 -23.06
C LYS A 61 -0.32 2.53 -21.76
N ASN A 62 -0.47 1.59 -20.83
CA ASN A 62 -1.13 1.84 -19.55
C ASN A 62 -0.39 2.89 -18.72
N GLU A 63 0.95 2.83 -18.68
CA GLU A 63 1.75 3.81 -17.96
C GLU A 63 1.68 5.19 -18.62
N ILE A 64 1.73 5.26 -19.96
CA ILE A 64 1.53 6.53 -20.68
C ILE A 64 0.14 7.10 -20.39
N THR A 65 -0.92 6.28 -20.45
CA THR A 65 -2.28 6.71 -20.12
C THR A 65 -2.39 7.18 -18.68
N ARG A 66 -1.73 6.51 -17.72
CA ARG A 66 -1.68 6.94 -16.32
C ARG A 66 -0.98 8.31 -16.18
N ILE A 67 0.09 8.55 -16.92
CA ILE A 67 0.78 9.85 -16.91
C ILE A 67 -0.12 10.94 -17.54
N GLN A 68 -0.80 10.65 -18.65
CA GLN A 68 -1.80 11.55 -19.23
C GLN A 68 -2.94 11.83 -18.26
N GLU A 69 -3.40 10.80 -17.54
CA GLU A 69 -4.43 10.90 -16.53
C GLU A 69 -4.03 11.86 -15.40
N ASN A 70 -2.74 11.94 -15.05
CA ASN A 70 -2.27 12.86 -14.01
C ASN A 70 -2.18 14.31 -14.49
N GLN A 71 -2.01 14.52 -15.79
CA GLN A 71 -1.96 15.85 -16.42
C GLN A 71 -3.31 16.29 -17.01
N ALA A 72 -4.35 15.49 -16.79
CA ALA A 72 -5.68 15.76 -17.31
C ALA A 72 -6.29 17.01 -16.68
N LYS A 73 -7.04 17.76 -17.49
CA LYS A 73 -7.83 18.88 -17.02
C LYS A 73 -9.26 18.42 -16.72
N LEU A 74 -9.89 19.08 -15.76
CA LEU A 74 -11.28 18.83 -15.41
C LEU A 74 -12.13 19.96 -15.98
N ASN A 75 -12.94 19.65 -16.98
CA ASN A 75 -13.83 20.61 -17.61
C ASN A 75 -15.25 20.41 -17.08
N VAL A 76 -15.95 21.50 -16.79
CA VAL A 76 -17.36 21.44 -16.39
C VAL A 76 -18.18 20.97 -17.59
N VAL A 77 -19.07 20.01 -17.35
CA VAL A 77 -20.02 19.57 -18.37
C VAL A 77 -21.42 19.98 -17.95
N GLU A 78 -21.99 20.85 -18.76
CA GLU A 78 -23.37 21.27 -18.65
C GLU A 78 -24.20 20.40 -19.60
N ASN A 79 -25.35 19.89 -19.15
CA ASN A 79 -26.34 19.15 -19.97
C ASN A 79 -26.06 17.66 -20.24
N ARG A 80 -25.35 16.96 -19.35
CA ARG A 80 -25.39 15.50 -19.33
C ARG A 80 -25.43 14.95 -17.92
N LYS A 81 -26.00 13.75 -17.80
CA LYS A 81 -25.92 12.96 -16.57
C LYS A 81 -24.49 12.51 -16.32
N SER A 82 -24.15 12.35 -15.05
CA SER A 82 -22.87 11.81 -14.59
C SER A 82 -22.68 10.36 -15.08
N LYS A 83 -21.46 10.02 -15.46
CA LYS A 83 -21.05 8.68 -15.90
C LYS A 83 -19.86 8.19 -15.07
N LYS A 84 -19.53 6.91 -15.20
CA LYS A 84 -18.32 6.33 -14.58
C LYS A 84 -17.08 7.13 -15.00
N ASN A 85 -16.17 7.37 -14.06
CA ASN A 85 -14.96 8.18 -14.19
C ASN A 85 -15.14 9.71 -14.26
N ASP A 86 -16.37 10.24 -14.21
CA ASP A 86 -16.58 11.68 -14.01
C ASP A 86 -16.17 12.10 -12.59
N PHE A 87 -15.93 13.40 -12.45
CA PHE A 87 -15.66 14.07 -11.19
C PHE A 87 -16.89 14.89 -10.82
N LEU A 88 -17.47 14.64 -9.66
CA LEU A 88 -18.57 15.44 -9.14
C LEU A 88 -18.03 16.41 -8.09
N VAL A 89 -18.43 17.68 -8.19
CA VAL A 89 -18.31 18.63 -7.09
C VAL A 89 -19.60 18.51 -6.29
N ILE A 90 -19.50 18.02 -5.06
CA ILE A 90 -20.65 17.74 -4.20
C ILE A 90 -20.54 18.44 -2.85
N ASP A 91 -21.68 18.82 -2.30
CA ASP A 91 -21.82 19.03 -0.86
C ASP A 91 -22.34 17.74 -0.25
N SER A 92 -21.76 17.32 0.86
CA SER A 92 -22.19 16.11 1.57
C SER A 92 -22.31 16.36 3.06
N GLU A 93 -23.30 15.74 3.69
CA GLU A 93 -23.51 15.81 5.12
C GLU A 93 -24.03 14.47 5.65
N GLY A 94 -23.41 13.96 6.71
CA GLY A 94 -23.73 12.67 7.30
C GLY A 94 -24.67 12.79 8.50
N TYR A 95 -25.62 11.87 8.58
CA TYR A 95 -26.62 11.79 9.65
C TYR A 95 -26.67 10.38 10.24
N ILE A 96 -26.75 10.26 11.56
CA ILE A 96 -27.00 8.99 12.28
C ILE A 96 -28.30 9.16 13.05
N GLU A 97 -29.27 8.27 12.81
CA GLU A 97 -30.57 8.29 13.51
C GLU A 97 -31.25 9.67 13.45
N GLY A 98 -31.10 10.38 12.32
CA GLY A 98 -31.65 11.72 12.11
C GLY A 98 -30.85 12.88 12.72
N LYS A 99 -29.76 12.61 13.44
CA LYS A 99 -28.86 13.64 13.99
C LYS A 99 -27.65 13.83 13.08
N ALA A 100 -27.34 15.09 12.75
CA ALA A 100 -26.13 15.41 11.99
C ALA A 100 -24.88 14.98 12.78
N ILE A 101 -23.93 14.36 12.08
CA ILE A 101 -22.66 13.97 12.67
C ILE A 101 -21.74 15.19 12.63
N GLU A 102 -21.23 15.60 13.79
CA GLU A 102 -20.31 16.73 13.90
C GLU A 102 -19.03 16.47 13.06
N GLY A 103 -18.68 17.42 12.19
CA GLY A 103 -17.55 17.30 11.26
C GLY A 103 -17.81 16.47 10.00
N SER A 104 -19.02 15.94 9.79
CA SER A 104 -19.36 15.19 8.57
C SER A 104 -19.79 16.06 7.39
N LYS A 105 -20.07 17.35 7.63
CA LYS A 105 -20.43 18.30 6.58
C LYS A 105 -19.18 18.70 5.81
N VAL A 106 -19.16 18.39 4.52
CA VAL A 106 -18.09 18.77 3.60
C VAL A 106 -18.71 19.46 2.39
N GLU A 107 -18.32 20.71 2.16
CA GLU A 107 -18.80 21.51 1.03
C GLU A 107 -17.77 21.50 -0.12
N LYS A 108 -18.25 21.49 -1.36
CA LYS A 108 -17.46 21.51 -2.61
C LYS A 108 -16.39 20.42 -2.68
N GLN A 109 -16.69 19.24 -2.14
CA GLN A 109 -15.80 18.08 -2.25
C GLN A 109 -15.77 17.58 -3.69
N LEU A 110 -14.56 17.35 -4.22
CA LEU A 110 -14.38 16.72 -5.52
C LEU A 110 -14.31 15.20 -5.35
N VAL A 111 -15.22 14.46 -5.99
CA VAL A 111 -15.32 13.01 -5.91
C VAL A 111 -15.27 12.39 -7.30
N GLN A 112 -14.34 11.45 -7.52
CA GLN A 112 -14.28 10.68 -8.76
C GLN A 112 -15.17 9.44 -8.66
N LEU A 113 -16.10 9.28 -9.59
CA LEU A 113 -16.97 8.11 -9.66
C LEU A 113 -16.18 6.87 -10.15
N GLY A 114 -16.17 5.80 -9.36
CA GLY A 114 -15.67 4.47 -9.74
C GLY A 114 -14.41 3.99 -9.03
N LYS A 115 -13.30 4.75 -9.03
CA LYS A 115 -11.98 4.21 -8.63
C LYS A 115 -11.75 4.18 -7.11
N ASN A 116 -12.13 5.24 -6.39
CA ASN A 116 -11.81 5.43 -4.97
C ASN A 116 -13.04 5.76 -4.11
N THR A 117 -14.22 5.54 -4.65
CA THR A 117 -15.50 5.90 -4.03
C THR A 117 -16.25 4.62 -3.70
N ALA A 118 -16.89 4.58 -2.53
CA ALA A 118 -17.65 3.43 -2.09
C ALA A 118 -18.72 3.02 -3.14
N PRO A 119 -18.94 1.71 -3.39
CA PRO A 119 -19.87 1.24 -4.41
C PRO A 119 -21.26 1.87 -4.30
N GLU A 120 -21.76 2.01 -3.08
CA GLU A 120 -23.07 2.60 -2.77
C GLU A 120 -23.17 4.05 -3.24
N PHE A 121 -22.08 4.82 -3.13
CA PHE A 121 -21.99 6.17 -3.66
C PHE A 121 -21.97 6.15 -5.19
N ASN A 122 -21.18 5.27 -5.81
CA ASN A 122 -21.09 5.20 -7.27
C ASN A 122 -22.45 4.86 -7.89
N ASP A 123 -23.16 3.86 -7.39
CA ASP A 123 -24.44 3.42 -7.95
C ASP A 123 -25.53 4.48 -7.86
N LYS A 124 -25.51 5.29 -6.80
CA LYS A 124 -26.51 6.36 -6.59
C LYS A 124 -26.16 7.67 -7.30
N LEU A 125 -24.87 7.97 -7.45
CA LEU A 125 -24.41 9.22 -8.04
C LEU A 125 -24.19 9.13 -9.55
N ILE A 126 -24.04 7.95 -10.14
CA ILE A 126 -24.06 7.77 -11.60
C ILE A 126 -25.48 8.03 -12.10
N GLY A 127 -25.60 8.78 -13.20
CA GLY A 127 -26.89 9.14 -13.79
C GLY A 127 -27.55 10.38 -13.19
N CYS A 128 -26.92 11.06 -12.23
CA CYS A 128 -27.40 12.31 -11.65
C CYS A 128 -27.02 13.52 -12.52
N SER A 129 -27.82 14.57 -12.42
CA SER A 129 -27.55 15.87 -13.04
C SER A 129 -26.94 16.85 -12.02
N ALA A 130 -26.29 17.90 -12.51
CA ALA A 130 -25.94 19.05 -11.67
C ALA A 130 -27.22 19.65 -11.06
N GLY A 131 -27.19 19.94 -9.77
CA GLY A 131 -28.33 20.39 -8.98
C GLY A 131 -29.10 19.28 -8.25
N ASP A 132 -28.89 18.00 -8.58
CA ASP A 132 -29.61 16.90 -7.95
C ASP A 132 -29.22 16.71 -6.47
N GLU A 133 -30.21 16.40 -5.63
CA GLU A 133 -30.03 16.00 -4.24
C GLU A 133 -30.35 14.50 -4.09
N LYS A 134 -29.48 13.77 -3.38
CA LYS A 134 -29.60 12.33 -3.13
C LYS A 134 -29.33 12.02 -1.67
N GLU A 135 -30.06 11.06 -1.14
CA GLU A 135 -29.79 10.47 0.17
C GLU A 135 -29.24 9.04 -0.03
N ILE A 136 -28.09 8.76 0.56
CA ILE A 136 -27.40 7.46 0.47
C ILE A 136 -27.23 6.91 1.87
N LYS A 137 -27.67 5.66 2.09
CA LYS A 137 -27.54 4.97 3.36
C LYS A 137 -26.41 3.97 3.31
N ILE A 138 -25.53 4.02 4.30
CA ILE A 138 -24.34 3.15 4.38
C ILE A 138 -24.28 2.54 5.76
N LEU A 139 -24.15 1.21 5.78
CA LEU A 139 -23.94 0.46 7.01
C LEU A 139 -22.45 0.44 7.33
N VAL A 140 -22.05 1.06 8.44
CA VAL A 140 -20.65 1.06 8.85
C VAL A 140 -20.32 -0.27 9.54
N PRO A 141 -19.26 -0.98 9.12
CA PRO A 141 -18.83 -2.22 9.77
C PRO A 141 -18.51 -2.01 11.27
N LYS A 142 -18.64 -3.07 12.07
CA LYS A 142 -18.32 -3.01 13.51
C LYS A 142 -16.83 -2.85 13.81
N ASP A 143 -15.96 -3.21 12.87
CA ASP A 143 -14.50 -3.15 12.99
C ASP A 143 -13.88 -1.78 12.67
N VAL A 144 -14.71 -0.74 12.42
CA VAL A 144 -14.19 0.60 12.17
C VAL A 144 -13.58 1.20 13.46
N LYS A 145 -12.42 1.84 13.30
CA LYS A 145 -11.65 2.45 14.41
C LYS A 145 -12.50 3.43 15.25
N ASP A 146 -13.44 4.11 14.60
CA ASP A 146 -14.33 5.05 15.24
C ASP A 146 -15.56 4.36 15.84
N LYS A 147 -15.47 4.09 17.15
CA LYS A 147 -16.52 3.42 17.93
C LYS A 147 -17.85 4.18 17.94
N LYS A 148 -17.89 5.47 17.58
CA LYS A 148 -19.13 6.26 17.58
C LYS A 148 -20.05 5.89 16.41
N ILE A 149 -19.45 5.44 15.31
CA ILE A 149 -20.15 5.09 14.06
C ILE A 149 -20.13 3.60 13.75
N ALA A 150 -19.28 2.81 14.44
CA ALA A 150 -19.20 1.37 14.27
C ALA A 150 -20.56 0.67 14.44
N GLY A 151 -20.98 -0.08 13.42
CA GLY A 151 -22.24 -0.82 13.43
C GLY A 151 -23.51 0.02 13.24
N LYS A 152 -23.39 1.32 12.93
CA LYS A 152 -24.54 2.22 12.71
C LYS A 152 -24.80 2.44 11.22
N GLU A 153 -26.06 2.71 10.89
CA GLU A 153 -26.45 3.21 9.56
C GLU A 153 -26.24 4.72 9.51
N ILE A 154 -25.41 5.19 8.57
CA ILE A 154 -25.22 6.60 8.28
C ILE A 154 -26.02 6.94 7.02
N THR A 155 -26.84 7.98 7.09
CA THR A 155 -27.50 8.59 5.92
C THR A 155 -26.69 9.80 5.49
N TYR A 156 -26.07 9.74 4.32
CA TYR A 156 -25.42 10.87 3.67
C TYR A 156 -26.42 11.60 2.77
N LYS A 157 -26.65 12.88 3.04
CA LYS A 157 -27.33 13.78 2.11
C LYS A 157 -26.28 14.41 1.22
N ILE A 158 -26.46 14.29 -0.09
CA ILE A 158 -25.49 14.73 -1.09
C ILE A 158 -26.20 15.64 -2.07
N LYS A 159 -25.61 16.80 -2.33
CA LYS A 159 -26.04 17.73 -3.37
C LYS A 159 -24.97 17.81 -4.45
N VAL A 160 -25.32 17.48 -5.68
CA VAL A 160 -24.42 17.61 -6.83
C VAL A 160 -24.42 19.06 -7.26
N ILE A 161 -23.29 19.74 -7.16
CA ILE A 161 -23.14 21.14 -7.61
C ILE A 161 -22.76 21.15 -9.08
N GLU A 162 -21.69 20.45 -9.43
CA GLU A 162 -21.14 20.43 -10.79
C GLU A 162 -20.72 19.01 -11.19
N ILE A 163 -20.85 18.72 -12.48
CA ILE A 163 -20.28 17.53 -13.10
C ILE A 163 -19.08 18.00 -13.91
N LYS A 164 -17.92 17.42 -13.66
CA LYS A 164 -16.68 17.66 -14.39
C LYS A 164 -16.25 16.39 -15.08
N GLU A 165 -15.79 16.52 -16.32
CA GLU A 165 -15.18 15.42 -17.04
C GLU A 165 -13.70 15.60 -17.20
N LYS A 166 -13.02 14.46 -17.21
CA LYS A 166 -11.58 14.38 -17.36
C LYS A 166 -11.23 14.44 -18.84
N GLU A 167 -10.63 15.54 -19.26
CA GLU A 167 -10.06 15.70 -20.59
C GLU A 167 -8.58 15.31 -20.56
N LEU A 168 -8.26 14.21 -21.24
CA LEU A 168 -6.88 13.78 -21.39
C LEU A 168 -6.17 14.68 -22.42
N PRO A 169 -5.01 15.25 -22.08
CA PRO A 169 -4.24 16.01 -23.05
C PRO A 169 -3.77 15.09 -24.18
N GLU A 170 -3.76 15.61 -25.41
CA GLU A 170 -3.22 14.88 -26.54
C GLU A 170 -1.72 14.60 -26.36
N LEU A 171 -1.28 13.40 -26.77
CA LEU A 171 0.15 13.04 -26.78
C LEU A 171 0.87 13.79 -27.90
N ASN A 172 1.21 15.04 -27.65
CA ASN A 172 1.93 15.91 -28.57
C ASN A 172 3.21 16.49 -27.93
N LYS A 173 3.95 17.32 -28.67
CA LYS A 173 5.20 17.92 -28.16
C LYS A 173 4.98 18.81 -26.93
N ASP A 174 3.83 19.46 -26.81
CA ASP A 174 3.48 20.30 -25.65
C ASP A 174 3.24 19.47 -24.40
N PHE A 175 2.55 18.34 -24.53
CA PHE A 175 2.39 17.38 -23.43
C PHE A 175 3.75 16.92 -22.93
N VAL A 176 4.63 16.49 -23.83
CA VAL A 176 5.96 15.99 -23.51
C VAL A 176 6.77 17.01 -22.71
N LYS A 177 6.76 18.29 -23.13
CA LYS A 177 7.40 19.40 -22.40
C LYS A 177 6.81 19.65 -21.02
N THR A 178 5.51 19.40 -20.85
CA THR A 178 4.82 19.58 -19.56
C THR A 178 5.22 18.50 -18.56
N VAL A 179 5.47 17.27 -19.03
CA VAL A 179 5.86 16.16 -18.15
C VAL A 179 7.38 16.10 -17.90
N GLY A 180 8.21 16.69 -18.75
CA GLY A 180 9.66 16.77 -18.55
C GLY A 180 10.44 17.29 -19.75
N ASP A 181 11.77 17.24 -19.65
CA ASP A 181 12.72 17.77 -20.65
C ASP A 181 12.99 16.79 -21.81
N PHE A 182 11.95 16.19 -22.38
CA PHE A 182 12.13 15.31 -23.54
C PHE A 182 11.98 16.09 -24.85
N LYS A 183 12.84 15.78 -25.83
CA LYS A 183 12.85 16.46 -27.14
C LYS A 183 11.74 15.99 -28.08
N THR A 184 11.29 14.74 -27.91
CA THR A 184 10.29 14.11 -28.79
C THR A 184 9.41 13.12 -28.02
N LEU A 185 8.27 12.76 -28.60
CA LEU A 185 7.39 11.70 -28.08
C LEU A 185 8.08 10.32 -28.04
N ASP A 186 8.97 10.04 -28.99
CA ASP A 186 9.69 8.77 -29.05
C ASP A 186 10.67 8.64 -27.88
N ASP A 187 11.35 9.74 -27.55
CA ASP A 187 12.27 9.85 -26.41
C ASP A 187 11.53 9.62 -25.08
N PHE A 188 10.37 10.26 -24.91
CA PHE A 188 9.49 10.05 -23.76
C PHE A 188 9.01 8.60 -23.63
N LYS A 189 8.59 7.97 -24.74
CA LYS A 189 8.17 6.56 -24.73
C LYS A 189 9.32 5.61 -24.41
N LYS A 190 10.53 5.89 -24.90
CA LYS A 190 11.74 5.12 -24.59
C LYS A 190 12.12 5.23 -23.12
N ASP A 191 12.07 6.43 -22.55
CA ASP A 191 12.34 6.64 -21.12
C ASP A 191 11.36 5.86 -20.23
N ILE A 192 10.06 5.91 -20.53
CA ILE A 192 9.06 5.13 -19.80
C ILE A 192 9.35 3.63 -19.94
N LYS A 193 9.68 3.17 -21.15
CA LYS A 193 10.00 1.77 -21.39
C LYS A 193 11.21 1.32 -20.56
N ASP A 194 12.30 2.09 -20.56
CA ASP A 194 13.51 1.81 -19.79
C ASP A 194 13.23 1.77 -18.27
N LYS A 195 12.40 2.71 -17.78
CA LYS A 195 11.96 2.72 -16.38
C LYS A 195 11.15 1.48 -16.02
N LEU A 196 10.21 1.07 -16.88
CA LEU A 196 9.44 -0.16 -16.68
C LEU A 196 10.34 -1.40 -16.72
N GLU A 197 11.30 -1.45 -17.64
CA GLU A 197 12.24 -2.57 -17.74
C GLU A 197 13.10 -2.69 -16.48
N LYS A 198 13.62 -1.57 -15.96
CA LYS A 198 14.36 -1.53 -14.68
C LYS A 198 13.50 -1.94 -13.48
N GLN A 199 12.25 -1.50 -13.43
CA GLN A 199 11.33 -1.91 -12.37
C GLN A 199 11.07 -3.41 -12.40
N VAL A 200 10.78 -3.96 -13.58
CA VAL A 200 10.55 -5.40 -13.76
C VAL A 200 11.81 -6.19 -13.45
N GLU A 201 12.99 -5.73 -13.84
CA GLU A 201 14.27 -6.37 -13.50
C GLU A 201 14.49 -6.40 -11.98
N MET A 202 14.21 -5.29 -11.29
CA MET A 202 14.33 -5.22 -9.83
C MET A 202 13.32 -6.15 -9.14
N VAL A 203 12.07 -6.21 -9.62
CA VAL A 203 11.05 -7.14 -9.10
C VAL A 203 11.48 -8.59 -9.32
N ASN A 204 11.94 -8.93 -10.53
CA ASN A 204 12.41 -10.27 -10.85
C ASN A 204 13.62 -10.67 -9.98
N LYS A 205 14.55 -9.73 -9.73
CA LYS A 205 15.69 -9.96 -8.83
C LYS A 205 15.23 -10.21 -7.40
N ASN A 206 14.37 -9.35 -6.86
CA ASN A 206 13.87 -9.48 -5.48
C ASN A 206 13.06 -10.78 -5.30
N ASN A 207 12.23 -11.14 -6.28
CA ASN A 207 11.47 -12.40 -6.26
C ASN A 207 12.41 -13.61 -6.31
N TYR A 208 13.46 -13.55 -7.14
CA TYR A 208 14.46 -14.61 -7.21
C TYR A 208 15.26 -14.73 -5.92
N GLU A 209 15.75 -13.63 -5.36
CA GLU A 209 16.47 -13.59 -4.08
C GLU A 209 15.59 -14.06 -2.92
N GLY A 210 14.31 -13.68 -2.91
CA GLY A 210 13.33 -14.14 -1.91
C GLY A 210 13.08 -15.64 -2.01
N LYS A 211 12.81 -16.17 -3.21
CA LYS A 211 12.67 -17.62 -3.44
C LYS A 211 13.94 -18.39 -3.07
N LEU A 212 15.11 -17.79 -3.29
CA LEU A 212 16.39 -18.38 -2.91
C LEU A 212 16.55 -18.43 -1.40
N LEU A 213 16.28 -17.32 -0.72
CA LEU A 213 16.36 -17.24 0.73
C LEU A 213 15.37 -18.20 1.41
N GLU A 214 14.17 -18.33 0.87
CA GLU A 214 13.16 -19.29 1.35
C GLU A 214 13.68 -20.73 1.26
N LYS A 215 14.15 -21.16 0.07
CA LYS A 215 14.72 -22.50 -0.11
C LYS A 215 15.97 -22.75 0.73
N VAL A 216 16.83 -21.73 0.91
CA VAL A 216 18.01 -21.84 1.78
C VAL A 216 17.56 -22.00 3.23
N THR A 217 16.56 -21.25 3.68
CA THR A 217 16.03 -21.36 5.04
C THR A 217 15.41 -22.73 5.29
N ASP A 218 14.70 -23.30 4.32
CA ASP A 218 14.10 -24.64 4.42
C ASP A 218 15.14 -25.77 4.60
N ILE A 219 16.34 -25.60 4.04
CA ILE A 219 17.42 -26.59 4.18
C ILE A 219 18.36 -26.30 5.36
N CYS A 220 18.20 -25.15 6.03
CA CYS A 220 19.04 -24.76 7.15
C CYS A 220 18.43 -25.25 8.47
N GLU A 221 19.21 -26.02 9.23
CA GLU A 221 18.85 -26.37 10.60
C GLU A 221 19.52 -25.37 11.55
N VAL A 222 18.69 -24.56 12.23
CA VAL A 222 19.14 -23.67 13.29
C VAL A 222 18.22 -23.79 14.51
N LYS A 223 18.82 -23.94 15.70
CA LYS A 223 18.08 -23.88 16.96
C LYS A 223 18.06 -22.45 17.47
N VAL A 224 17.05 -21.67 17.07
CA VAL A 224 16.94 -20.27 17.47
C VAL A 224 16.63 -20.18 18.98
N PRO A 225 17.49 -19.53 19.78
CA PRO A 225 17.20 -19.23 21.19
C PRO A 225 16.03 -18.25 21.29
N LYS A 226 15.17 -18.38 22.32
CA LYS A 226 13.96 -17.56 22.53
C LYS A 226 14.22 -16.05 22.79
N VAL A 227 15.49 -15.64 22.89
CA VAL A 227 15.90 -14.30 23.34
C VAL A 227 16.38 -13.44 22.15
N LEU A 228 16.40 -14.01 20.95
CA LEU A 228 16.53 -13.32 19.65
C LEU A 228 15.13 -13.09 19.05
#